data_AF-E8PSD2-F1
#
_entry.id   AF-E8PSD2-F1
#
_cell.length_a   1.000
_cell.length_b   1.000
_cell.length_c   1.000
_cell.angle_alpha   90.00
_cell.angle_beta   90.00
_cell.angle_gamma   90.00
#
_symmetry.space_group_name_H-M   'P 1'
#
loop_
_entity.id
_entity.type
_entity.pdbx_description
1 polymer ?
#
loop_
_entity_poly.entity_id
_entity_poly.type
_entity_poly.pdbx_seq_one_letter_code
_entity_poly.pdbx_strand_id
1 'polypeptide(L)'
;MFVNTDHELKTEYLTYNGFNRPALFVGIPLIPFIIGLTLLLVTFFIGVLVFGFYGLILPSLIIAVLFSIKQMCADDPNAMELKSIQFKGLAQKGFRAANILKVE
;
A
#
# COMPACT_ATOMS: atom_id res chain seq x y z
N MET A 1 -22.79 3.62 41.94
CA MET A 1 -23.13 2.57 40.96
C MET A 1 -22.37 2.88 39.69
N PHE A 2 -21.18 2.30 39.53
CA PHE A 2 -20.43 2.44 38.29
C PHE A 2 -21.12 1.55 37.27
N VAL A 3 -21.81 2.16 36.31
CA VAL A 3 -22.35 1.43 35.16
C VAL A 3 -21.14 0.87 34.41
N ASN A 4 -21.16 -0.43 34.16
CA ASN A 4 -20.12 -1.19 33.45
C ASN A 4 -20.28 -0.89 31.93
N THR A 5 -20.03 0.37 31.54
CA THR A 5 -20.26 0.92 30.19
C THR A 5 -19.17 0.57 29.19
N ASP A 6 -18.05 0.01 29.64
CA ASP A 6 -16.91 -0.35 28.79
C ASP A 6 -17.26 -1.43 27.77
N HIS A 7 -18.12 -2.38 28.12
CA HIS A 7 -18.59 -3.39 27.18
C HIS A 7 -19.52 -2.82 26.10
N GLU A 8 -20.44 -1.90 26.47
CA GLU A 8 -21.40 -1.29 25.54
C GLU A 8 -20.71 -0.33 24.56
N LEU A 9 -19.80 0.52 25.05
CA LEU A 9 -19.00 1.41 24.21
C LEU A 9 -18.17 0.61 23.21
N LYS A 10 -17.50 -0.47 23.66
CA LYS A 10 -16.69 -1.28 22.76
C LYS A 10 -17.53 -1.91 21.65
N THR A 11 -18.74 -2.39 21.94
CA THR A 11 -19.63 -2.96 20.93
C THR A 11 -20.14 -1.93 19.93
N GLU A 12 -20.45 -0.72 20.37
CA GLU A 12 -20.95 0.36 19.50
C GLU A 12 -19.87 0.86 18.53
N TYR A 13 -18.62 0.95 18.97
CA TYR A 13 -17.50 1.39 18.13
C TYR A 13 -16.80 0.27 17.33
N LEU A 14 -17.16 -1.00 17.51
CA LEU A 14 -16.58 -2.11 16.73
C LEU A 14 -16.85 -1.95 15.22
N THR A 15 -18.02 -1.42 14.84
CA THR A 15 -18.38 -1.15 13.44
C THR A 15 -17.49 -0.06 12.82
N TYR A 16 -17.07 0.94 13.60
CA TYR A 16 -16.16 1.99 13.13
C TYR A 16 -14.74 1.47 12.85
N ASN A 17 -14.29 0.43 13.55
CA ASN A 17 -13.00 -0.20 13.28
C ASN A 17 -12.92 -0.87 11.90
N GLY A 18 -14.06 -1.21 11.29
CA GLY A 18 -14.13 -1.70 9.91
C GLY A 18 -13.75 -0.64 8.87
N PHE A 19 -14.03 0.65 9.16
CA PHE A 19 -13.67 1.78 8.28
C PHE A 19 -12.17 2.09 8.30
N ASN A 20 -11.46 1.67 9.35
CA ASN A 20 -10.01 1.80 9.45
C ASN A 20 -9.26 0.73 8.64
N ARG A 21 -9.96 -0.27 8.07
CA ARG A 21 -9.31 -1.25 7.19
C ARG A 21 -9.21 -0.67 5.79
N PRO A 22 -8.06 -0.78 5.11
CA PRO A 22 -7.95 -0.32 3.74
C PRO A 22 -8.95 -1.08 2.86
N ALA A 23 -9.52 -0.40 1.87
CA ALA A 23 -10.40 -1.05 0.90
C ALA A 23 -9.55 -1.96 -0.01
N LEU A 24 -9.78 -3.27 0.01
CA LEU A 24 -9.13 -4.25 -0.87
C LEU A 24 -10.05 -4.62 -2.05
N PHE A 25 -9.49 -4.68 -3.26
CA PHE A 25 -10.12 -5.23 -4.45
C PHE A 25 -9.30 -6.44 -4.92
N VAL A 26 -9.94 -7.62 -4.99
CA VAL A 26 -9.27 -8.89 -5.36
C VAL A 26 -8.05 -9.20 -4.46
N GLY A 27 -8.11 -8.79 -3.19
CA GLY A 27 -7.02 -8.97 -2.23
C GLY A 27 -5.87 -7.98 -2.35
N ILE A 28 -5.99 -6.95 -3.20
CA ILE A 28 -5.01 -5.87 -3.35
C ILE A 28 -5.64 -4.56 -2.86
N PRO A 29 -4.95 -3.72 -2.07
CA PRO A 29 -5.50 -2.43 -1.66
C PRO A 29 -5.84 -1.55 -2.88
N LEU A 30 -6.92 -0.78 -2.79
CA LEU A 30 -7.52 -0.07 -3.94
C LEU A 30 -6.54 0.89 -4.61
N ILE A 31 -5.79 1.68 -3.83
CA ILE A 31 -4.85 2.68 -4.34
C ILE A 31 -3.72 2.06 -5.18
N PRO A 32 -2.92 1.10 -4.67
CA PRO A 32 -1.89 0.47 -5.48
C PRO A 32 -2.47 -0.34 -6.65
N PHE A 33 -3.68 -0.88 -6.51
CA PHE A 33 -4.37 -1.55 -7.61
C PHE A 33 -4.64 -0.58 -8.78
N ILE A 34 -5.24 0.59 -8.52
CA ILE A 34 -5.54 1.59 -9.56
C ILE A 34 -4.25 2.12 -10.21
N ILE A 35 -3.24 2.45 -9.40
CA ILE A 35 -1.94 2.93 -9.90
C ILE A 35 -1.29 1.85 -10.76
N GLY A 36 -1.21 0.61 -10.27
CA GLY A 36 -0.60 -0.50 -10.98
C GLY A 36 -1.32 -0.82 -12.29
N LEU A 37 -2.66 -0.79 -12.30
CA LEU A 37 -3.46 -1.03 -13.50
C LEU A 37 -3.25 0.08 -14.54
N THR A 38 -3.18 1.33 -14.09
CA THR A 38 -2.88 2.49 -14.97
C THR A 38 -1.48 2.36 -15.58
N LEU A 39 -0.46 2.07 -14.76
CA LEU A 39 0.90 1.85 -15.24
C LEU A 39 0.99 0.66 -16.18
N LEU A 40 0.30 -0.44 -15.88
CA LEU A 40 0.28 -1.62 -16.74
C LEU A 40 -0.28 -1.29 -18.12
N LEU A 41 -1.40 -0.57 -18.22
CA LEU A 41 -1.97 -0.17 -19.50
C LEU A 41 -1.01 0.74 -20.27
N VAL A 42 -0.51 1.81 -19.63
CA VAL A 42 0.38 2.78 -20.27
C VAL A 42 1.66 2.10 -20.77
N THR A 43 2.30 1.28 -19.94
CA THR A 43 3.55 0.59 -20.30
C THR A 43 3.32 -0.51 -21.32
N PHE A 44 2.17 -1.19 -21.30
CA PHE A 44 1.81 -2.16 -22.33
C PHE A 44 1.66 -1.48 -23.70
N PHE A 45 0.84 -0.44 -23.80
CA PHE A 45 0.62 0.24 -25.07
C PHE A 45 1.89 0.92 -25.58
N ILE A 46 2.55 1.74 -24.75
CA ILE A 46 3.78 2.44 -25.16
C ILE A 46 4.90 1.44 -25.45
N GLY A 47 5.09 0.47 -24.57
CA GLY A 47 6.15 -0.53 -24.71
C GLY A 47 6.00 -1.36 -25.98
N VAL A 48 4.79 -1.88 -26.24
CA VAL A 48 4.54 -2.71 -27.42
C VAL A 48 4.62 -1.90 -28.71
N LEU A 49 4.13 -0.66 -28.71
CA LEU A 49 4.20 0.19 -29.91
C LEU A 49 5.62 0.61 -30.28
N VAL A 50 6.50 0.83 -29.29
CA VAL A 50 7.89 1.28 -29.54
C VAL A 50 8.87 0.12 -29.68
N PHE A 51 8.72 -0.93 -28.88
CA PHE A 51 9.71 -2.02 -28.75
C PHE A 51 9.16 -3.40 -29.17
N GLY A 52 7.92 -3.46 -29.69
CA GLY A 52 7.28 -4.71 -30.09
C GLY A 52 7.15 -5.69 -28.93
N PHE A 53 7.52 -6.95 -29.14
CA PHE A 53 7.41 -8.01 -28.14
C PHE A 53 8.21 -7.74 -26.86
N TYR A 54 9.39 -7.13 -26.98
CA TYR A 54 10.22 -6.78 -25.81
C TYR A 54 9.58 -5.70 -24.92
N GLY A 55 8.60 -4.97 -25.46
CA GLY A 55 7.77 -4.03 -24.70
C GLY A 55 6.97 -4.68 -23.57
N LEU A 56 6.80 -6.01 -23.56
CA LEU A 56 6.06 -6.74 -22.53
C LEU A 56 6.85 -6.95 -21.23
N ILE A 57 8.17 -6.72 -21.23
CA ILE A 57 9.01 -6.90 -20.05
C ILE A 57 8.52 -5.98 -18.91
N LEU A 58 8.27 -4.71 -19.21
CA LEU A 58 7.85 -3.72 -18.22
C LEU A 58 6.46 -4.02 -17.59
N PRO A 59 5.39 -4.27 -18.37
CA PRO A 59 4.10 -4.65 -17.80
C PRO A 59 4.14 -5.99 -17.05
N SER A 60 4.97 -6.96 -17.46
CA SER A 60 5.12 -8.21 -16.71
C SER A 60 5.72 -8.00 -15.31
N LEU A 61 6.67 -7.07 -15.17
CA LEU A 61 7.24 -6.68 -13.89
C LEU A 61 6.20 -6.01 -12.99
N ILE A 62 5.33 -5.16 -13.54
CA ILE A 62 4.23 -4.53 -12.80
C ILE A 62 3.24 -5.59 -12.28
N ILE A 63 2.90 -6.59 -13.09
CA ILE A 63 2.05 -7.71 -12.66
C ILE A 63 2.69 -8.47 -11.50
N ALA A 64 3.99 -8.76 -11.57
CA ALA A 64 4.71 -9.45 -10.49
C ALA A 64 4.70 -8.63 -9.17
N VAL A 65 4.83 -7.31 -9.25
CA VAL A 65 4.71 -6.42 -8.09
C VAL A 65 3.30 -6.45 -7.50
N LEU A 66 2.26 -6.34 -8.33
CA LEU A 66 0.86 -6.43 -7.87
C LEU A 66 0.54 -7.78 -7.23
N PHE A 67 1.09 -8.87 -7.78
CA PHE A 67 0.94 -10.20 -7.20
C PHE A 67 1.66 -10.33 -5.84
N SER A 68 2.84 -9.73 -5.71
CA SER A 68 3.56 -9.69 -4.44
C SER A 68 2.78 -8.91 -3.37
N ILE A 69 2.16 -7.78 -3.74
CA ILE A 69 1.30 -7.00 -2.85
C ILE A 69 0.08 -7.83 -2.43
N LYS A 70 -0.54 -8.56 -3.37
CA LYS A 70 -1.65 -9.47 -3.08
C LYS A 70 -1.28 -10.52 -2.04
N GLN A 71 -0.09 -11.13 -2.16
CA GLN A 71 0.39 -12.11 -1.18
C GLN A 71 0.59 -11.48 0.20
N MET A 72 1.19 -10.28 0.28
CA MET A 72 1.38 -9.59 1.56
C MET A 72 0.06 -9.24 2.25
N CYS A 73 -0.98 -8.93 1.48
CA CYS A 73 -2.29 -8.56 2.01
C CYS A 73 -3.21 -9.77 2.27
N ALA A 74 -2.76 -10.99 1.94
CA ALA A 74 -3.50 -12.22 2.23
C ALA A 74 -3.49 -12.56 3.73
N ASP A 75 -2.38 -12.27 4.41
CA ASP A 75 -2.19 -12.55 5.83
C ASP A 75 -2.75 -11.43 6.74
N ASP A 76 -2.58 -10.17 6.35
CA ASP A 76 -3.13 -9.01 7.06
C ASP A 76 -3.45 -7.86 6.09
N PRO A 77 -4.70 -7.38 5.99
CA PRO A 77 -5.07 -6.25 5.15
C PRO A 77 -4.34 -4.95 5.51
N ASN A 78 -3.90 -4.79 6.77
CA ASN A 78 -3.21 -3.59 7.26
C ASN A 78 -1.68 -3.64 7.05
N ALA A 79 -1.13 -4.78 6.58
CA ALA A 79 0.31 -4.98 6.44
C ALA A 79 0.98 -3.89 5.56
N MET A 80 0.26 -3.43 4.54
CA MET A 80 0.79 -2.42 3.62
C MET A 80 0.88 -1.03 4.26
N GLU A 81 -0.08 -0.65 5.11
CA GLU A 81 -0.06 0.62 5.82
C GLU A 81 1.09 0.66 6.82
N LEU A 82 1.28 -0.41 7.60
CA LEU A 82 2.39 -0.58 8.51
C LEU A 82 3.75 -0.45 7.81
N LYS A 83 3.91 -1.12 6.65
CA LYS A 83 5.13 -1.00 5.83
C LYS A 83 5.34 0.43 5.32
N SER A 84 4.27 1.12 4.92
CA SER A 84 4.37 2.51 4.47
C SER A 84 4.83 3.46 5.60
N ILE A 85 4.36 3.24 6.83
CA ILE A 85 4.75 4.01 8.01
C ILE A 85 6.22 3.73 8.36
N GLN A 86 6.65 2.48 8.34
CA GLN A 86 8.05 2.10 8.56
C GLN A 86 8.97 2.76 7.53
N PHE A 87 8.58 2.75 6.25
CA PHE A 87 9.33 3.39 5.18
C PHE A 87 9.42 4.92 5.36
N LYS A 88 8.31 5.58 5.67
CA LYS A 88 8.29 7.02 5.99
C LYS A 88 9.19 7.36 7.18
N GLY A 89 9.16 6.53 8.23
CA GLY A 89 10.03 6.69 9.40
C GLY A 89 11.52 6.54 9.07
N LEU A 90 11.87 5.59 8.20
CA LEU A 90 13.24 5.42 7.72
C LEU A 90 13.71 6.64 6.90
N ALA A 91 12.88 7.12 5.98
CA ALA A 91 13.18 8.31 5.18
C ALA A 91 13.38 9.55 6.06
N GLN A 92 12.55 9.73 7.10
CA GLN A 92 12.69 10.82 8.05
C GLN A 92 13.98 10.73 8.87
N LYS A 93 14.40 9.52 9.29
CA LYS A 93 15.68 9.31 9.97
C LYS A 93 16.86 9.73 9.09
N GLY A 94 16.85 9.33 7.81
CA GLY A 94 17.86 9.75 6.84
C GLY A 94 17.89 11.27 6.62
N PHE A 95 16.72 11.90 6.46
CA PHE A 95 16.62 13.34 6.26
C PHE A 95 17.05 14.17 7.48
N ARG A 96 16.74 13.72 8.70
CA ARG A 96 17.23 14.36 9.94
C ARG A 96 18.75 14.27 10.06
N ALA A 97 19.34 13.11 9.76
CA ALA A 97 20.79 12.93 9.79
C ALA A 97 21.50 13.85 8.78
N ALA A 98 20.95 13.98 7.57
CA ALA A 98 21.50 14.86 6.54
C ALA A 98 21.43 16.36 6.90
N ASN A 99 20.39 16.80 7.63
CA ASN A 99 20.29 18.20 8.07
C ASN A 99 21.23 18.54 9.23
N ILE A 100 21.50 17.60 10.16
CA ILE A 100 22.41 17.84 11.29
C ILE A 100 23.85 18.04 10.80
N LEU A 101 24.28 17.25 9.80
CA LEU A 101 25.63 17.35 9.20
C LEU A 101 25.86 18.60 8.35
N LYS A 102 24.82 19.41 8.09
CA LYS A 102 24.89 20.63 7.28
C LYS A 102 24.91 21.92 8.12
N VAL A 103 24.77 21.79 9.43
CA VAL A 103 24.74 22.91 10.41
C VAL A 103 26.12 23.11 11.08
N GLU A 104 27.11 22.28 10.73
CA GLU A 104 28.52 22.42 11.14
C GLU A 104 29.36 23.15 10.08
#